data_AF-A0A535J5I5-F1
#
_entry.id   AF-A0A535J5I5-F1
#
_cell.length_a   1.000
_cell.length_b   1.000
_cell.length_c   1.000
_cell.angle_alpha   90.00
_cell.angle_beta   90.00
_cell.angle_gamma   90.00
#
_symmetry.space_group_name_H-M   'P 1'
#
loop_
_entity.id
_entity.type
_entity.pdbx_description
1 polymer ?
#
loop_
_entity_poly.entity_id
_entity_poly.type
_entity_poly.pdbx_seq_one_letter_code
_entity_poly.pdbx_strand_id
1 'polypeptide(L)'
;MSEALASSSATLPPGQLRARPRPRPAPRPVQLGTRYLGLLSAWAVAIGLSFKSEMLSPTQVWQATAGLAVLTTLGLVFLHARNRTPAWMSLDHYISPVLIIIAASAFSILAPDYRVHALAMLTMGAFIFASGFVDLSRGMGRERPLHRFLRDATTFCALLALFFLILQSNDLPNVIKFSAVFVVALLSGYRSFRFATKREGLALLSAFLTAGTVTFGAFGMVTYLNQGSQYVAVILAFAWYAWQGLTVHALDDSLSRRIMFEYGLFAVICVYLIALALVTGRPIG
;
A
#
# COMPACT_ATOMS: atom_id res chain seq x y z
N MET A 1 -92.63 -2.11 -0.07
CA MET A 1 -92.61 -0.74 0.50
C MET A 1 -91.16 -0.40 0.85
N SER A 2 -90.66 0.69 0.27
CA SER A 2 -89.44 1.50 0.57
C SER A 2 -88.13 0.75 0.91
N GLU A 3 -87.11 0.72 0.05
CA GLU A 3 -86.21 1.84 -0.30
C GLU A 3 -85.62 2.63 0.87
N ALA A 4 -84.34 2.98 0.71
CA ALA A 4 -83.48 3.79 1.55
C ALA A 4 -82.86 3.09 2.78
N LEU A 5 -81.66 2.55 2.58
CA LEU A 5 -80.43 2.99 3.25
C LEU A 5 -79.23 2.25 2.62
N ALA A 6 -79.02 2.51 1.33
CA ALA A 6 -77.71 2.42 0.72
C ALA A 6 -77.00 3.77 0.88
N SER A 7 -75.67 3.73 0.90
CA SER A 7 -74.73 4.85 0.81
C SER A 7 -74.34 5.55 2.11
N SER A 8 -73.18 5.15 2.65
CA SER A 8 -72.12 6.12 2.97
C SER A 8 -70.79 5.38 3.05
N SER A 9 -70.34 4.91 1.89
CA SER A 9 -68.92 4.68 1.63
C SER A 9 -68.25 6.06 1.60
N ALA A 10 -67.70 6.49 2.74
CA ALA A 10 -66.84 7.65 2.82
C ALA A 10 -65.54 7.35 2.05
N THR A 11 -65.59 7.54 0.74
CA THR A 11 -64.44 7.60 -0.15
C THR A 11 -63.57 8.77 0.27
N LEU A 12 -62.46 8.47 0.94
CA LEU A 12 -61.38 9.43 1.15
C LEU A 12 -60.88 9.92 -0.23
N PRO A 13 -60.64 11.23 -0.39
CA PRO A 13 -60.17 11.78 -1.66
C PRO A 13 -58.81 11.19 -2.05
N PRO A 14 -58.60 10.82 -3.33
CA PRO A 14 -57.32 10.31 -3.83
C PRO A 14 -56.35 11.47 -3.98
N GLY A 15 -55.77 11.90 -2.87
CA GLY A 15 -54.82 13.03 -2.84
C GLY A 15 -54.03 13.15 -1.53
N GLN A 16 -54.40 12.39 -0.50
CA GLN A 16 -53.69 12.37 0.78
C GLN A 16 -53.11 11.00 1.11
N LEU A 17 -52.47 10.36 0.12
CA LEU A 17 -51.36 9.46 0.42
C LEU A 17 -50.32 10.30 1.14
N ARG A 18 -50.35 10.26 2.48
CA ARG A 18 -49.30 10.76 3.36
C ARG A 18 -47.97 10.48 2.67
N ALA A 19 -47.32 11.54 2.19
CA ALA A 19 -45.94 11.48 1.78
C ALA A 19 -45.16 11.07 3.03
N ARG A 20 -45.03 9.76 3.23
CA ARG A 20 -44.11 9.18 4.19
C ARG A 20 -42.79 9.85 3.84
N PRO A 21 -42.16 10.62 4.75
CA PRO A 21 -40.85 11.18 4.45
C PRO A 21 -40.00 9.98 4.04
N ARG A 22 -39.57 9.93 2.78
CA ARG A 22 -38.61 8.92 2.32
C ARG A 22 -37.49 9.01 3.35
N PRO A 23 -37.21 7.94 4.13
CA PRO A 23 -36.07 8.00 5.03
C PRO A 23 -34.89 8.38 4.16
N ARG A 24 -34.23 9.50 4.48
CA ARG A 24 -32.97 9.86 3.83
C ARG A 24 -32.13 8.58 3.84
N PRO A 25 -31.62 8.11 2.69
CA PRO A 25 -30.82 6.90 2.67
C PRO A 25 -29.71 7.11 3.70
N ALA A 26 -29.75 6.35 4.80
CA ALA A 26 -28.69 6.38 5.78
C ALA A 26 -27.39 6.15 5.00
N PRO A 27 -26.36 7.01 5.18
CA PRO A 27 -25.14 6.86 4.42
C PRO A 27 -24.65 5.42 4.58
N ARG A 28 -24.50 4.72 3.45
CA ARG A 28 -24.04 3.32 3.47
C ARG A 28 -22.74 3.28 4.29
N PRO A 29 -22.52 2.29 5.16
CA PRO A 29 -21.36 2.23 6.05
C PRO A 29 -20.02 2.48 5.31
N VAL A 30 -19.94 2.05 4.05
CA VAL A 30 -18.87 2.31 3.09
C VAL A 30 -18.56 3.81 2.92
N GLN A 31 -19.56 4.66 2.71
CA GLN A 31 -19.36 6.09 2.45
C GLN A 31 -18.78 6.83 3.66
N LEU A 32 -19.21 6.45 4.87
CA LEU A 32 -18.66 7.00 6.11
C LEU A 32 -17.23 6.51 6.35
N GLY A 33 -16.95 5.23 6.07
CA GLY A 33 -15.60 4.67 6.15
C GLY A 33 -14.64 5.34 5.17
N THR A 34 -15.04 5.53 3.92
CA THR A 34 -14.23 6.22 2.90
C THR A 34 -13.99 7.69 3.24
N ARG A 35 -14.99 8.41 3.77
CA ARG A 35 -14.82 9.79 4.23
C ARG A 35 -13.84 9.90 5.40
N TYR A 36 -13.95 8.99 6.37
CA TYR A 36 -13.01 8.94 7.48
C TYR A 36 -11.59 8.62 7.00
N LEU A 37 -11.44 7.68 6.08
CA LEU A 37 -10.14 7.35 5.49
C LEU A 37 -9.55 8.55 4.73
N GLY A 38 -10.38 9.27 3.96
CA GLY A 38 -9.97 10.52 3.30
C GLY A 38 -9.50 11.57 4.30
N LEU A 39 -10.23 11.73 5.41
CA LEU A 39 -9.85 12.62 6.50
C LEU A 39 -8.51 12.19 7.13
N LEU A 40 -8.35 10.90 7.44
CA LEU A 40 -7.11 10.35 8.00
C LEU A 40 -5.91 10.59 7.08
N SER A 41 -6.07 10.34 5.76
CA SER A 41 -5.03 10.62 4.78
C SER A 41 -4.70 12.11 4.69
N ALA A 42 -5.70 12.99 4.75
CA ALA A 42 -5.48 14.44 4.71
C ALA A 42 -4.74 14.95 5.97
N TRP A 43 -5.08 14.42 7.15
CA TRP A 43 -4.35 14.71 8.38
C TRP A 43 -2.90 14.21 8.31
N ALA A 44 -2.68 13.01 7.77
CA ALA A 44 -1.34 12.49 7.59
C ALA A 44 -0.50 13.39 6.67
N VAL A 45 -1.08 13.91 5.58
CA VAL A 45 -0.43 14.91 4.72
C VAL A 45 -0.12 16.19 5.49
N ALA A 46 -1.10 16.76 6.20
CA ALA A 46 -0.93 18.01 6.93
C ALA A 46 0.18 17.92 7.99
N ILE A 47 0.22 16.80 8.73
CA ILE A 47 1.30 16.51 9.68
C ILE A 47 2.62 16.30 8.95
N GLY A 48 2.64 15.51 7.87
CA GLY A 48 3.86 15.25 7.10
C GLY A 48 4.49 16.50 6.50
N LEU A 49 3.67 17.47 6.06
CA LEU A 49 4.14 18.77 5.55
C LEU A 49 4.90 19.60 6.60
N SER A 50 4.66 19.35 7.89
CA SER A 50 5.39 20.01 8.99
C SER A 50 6.79 19.45 9.21
N PHE A 51 7.12 18.28 8.64
CA PHE A 51 8.42 17.63 8.83
C PHE A 51 9.57 18.40 8.20
N LYS A 52 9.27 19.24 7.20
CA LYS A 52 10.25 20.10 6.54
C LYS A 52 10.46 21.46 7.22
N SER A 53 9.92 21.67 8.43
CA SER A 53 10.21 22.89 9.17
C SER A 53 11.71 23.00 9.48
N GLU A 54 12.29 24.19 9.32
CA GLU A 54 13.71 24.49 9.58
C GLU A 54 14.15 24.20 11.03
N MET A 55 13.19 23.89 11.90
CA MET A 55 13.38 23.60 13.32
C MET A 55 13.58 22.12 13.63
N LEU A 56 13.38 21.21 12.65
CA LEU A 56 13.49 19.77 12.89
C LEU A 56 14.83 19.21 12.42
N SER A 57 15.59 18.67 13.36
CA SER A 57 16.75 17.82 13.07
C SER A 57 16.30 16.47 12.46
N PRO A 58 17.18 15.78 11.70
CA PRO A 58 16.85 14.47 11.12
C PRO A 58 16.33 13.44 12.14
N THR A 59 16.88 13.43 13.35
CA THR A 59 16.42 12.55 14.43
C THR A 59 14.99 12.85 14.87
N GLN A 60 14.62 14.14 14.93
CA GLN A 60 13.25 14.55 15.25
C GLN A 60 12.27 14.20 14.12
N VAL A 61 12.70 14.27 12.86
CA VAL A 61 11.89 13.79 11.72
C VAL A 61 11.59 12.30 11.85
N TRP A 62 12.55 11.48 12.24
CA TRP A 62 12.32 10.04 12.48
C TRP A 62 11.38 9.78 13.66
N GLN A 63 11.49 10.54 14.75
CA GLN A 63 10.56 10.46 15.88
C GLN A 63 9.14 10.88 15.46
N ALA A 64 9.00 11.96 14.69
CA ALA A 64 7.72 12.43 14.16
C ALA A 64 7.12 11.42 13.17
N THR A 65 7.96 10.74 12.38
CA THR A 65 7.58 9.65 11.48
C THR A 65 7.01 8.47 12.26
N ALA A 66 7.66 8.05 13.35
CA ALA A 66 7.15 7.02 14.23
C ALA A 66 5.80 7.42 14.85
N GLY A 67 5.67 8.67 15.31
CA GLY A 67 4.42 9.22 15.81
C GLY A 67 3.30 9.19 14.76
N LEU A 68 3.59 9.62 13.53
CA LEU A 68 2.64 9.60 12.42
C LEU A 68 2.24 8.17 12.02
N ALA A 69 3.19 7.22 12.02
CA ALA A 69 2.93 5.81 11.76
C ALA A 69 1.98 5.22 12.83
N VAL A 70 2.21 5.53 14.11
CA VAL A 70 1.33 5.10 15.21
C VAL A 70 -0.06 5.72 15.07
N LEU A 71 -0.15 7.04 14.85
CA LEU A 71 -1.43 7.73 14.68
C LEU A 71 -2.23 7.19 13.48
N THR A 72 -1.57 6.97 12.35
CA THR A 72 -2.21 6.41 11.15
C THR A 72 -2.68 4.98 11.41
N THR A 73 -1.85 4.16 12.08
CA THR A 73 -2.20 2.79 12.45
C THR A 73 -3.42 2.78 13.38
N LEU A 74 -3.43 3.60 14.43
CA LEU A 74 -4.57 3.72 15.35
C LEU A 74 -5.85 4.19 14.64
N GLY A 75 -5.73 5.14 13.71
CA GLY A 75 -6.85 5.60 12.89
C GLY A 75 -7.42 4.48 12.01
N LEU A 76 -6.55 3.69 11.38
CA LEU A 76 -6.95 2.53 10.60
C LEU A 76 -7.56 1.43 11.48
N VAL A 77 -6.99 1.15 12.66
CA VAL A 77 -7.54 0.21 13.64
C VAL A 77 -8.95 0.62 14.03
N PHE A 78 -9.17 1.90 14.36
CA PHE A 78 -10.49 2.44 14.67
C PHE A 78 -11.46 2.27 13.49
N LEU A 79 -11.01 2.58 12.26
CA LEU A 79 -11.80 2.41 11.05
C LEU A 79 -12.22 0.95 10.83
N HIS A 80 -11.29 0.02 10.99
CA HIS A 80 -11.52 -1.42 10.78
C HIS A 80 -12.41 -2.01 11.89
N ALA A 81 -12.19 -1.64 13.15
CA ALA A 81 -13.02 -2.02 14.28
C ALA A 81 -14.47 -1.53 14.12
N ARG A 82 -14.65 -0.25 13.72
CA ARG A 82 -15.97 0.36 13.49
C ARG A 82 -16.73 -0.34 12.36
N ASN A 83 -16.04 -0.70 11.28
CA ASN A 83 -16.65 -1.36 10.14
C ASN A 83 -16.72 -2.89 10.27
N ARG A 84 -16.27 -3.45 11.42
CA ARG A 84 -16.24 -4.89 11.72
C ARG A 84 -15.58 -5.71 10.59
N THR A 85 -14.48 -5.20 10.04
CA THR A 85 -13.77 -5.94 9.01
C THR A 85 -13.17 -7.23 9.60
N PRO A 86 -13.20 -8.35 8.86
CA PRO A 86 -12.62 -9.61 9.32
C PRO A 86 -11.12 -9.43 9.57
N ALA A 87 -10.62 -10.07 10.64
CA ALA A 87 -9.21 -10.02 11.04
C ALA A 87 -8.66 -8.57 11.15
N TRP A 88 -9.45 -7.64 11.69
CA TRP A 88 -9.06 -6.24 11.84
C TRP A 88 -7.75 -6.03 12.63
N MET A 89 -7.34 -6.96 13.49
CA MET A 89 -6.01 -6.92 14.15
C MET A 89 -4.86 -7.47 13.29
N SER A 90 -5.13 -8.03 12.10
CA SER A 90 -4.07 -8.56 11.23
C SER A 90 -3.15 -7.43 10.77
N LEU A 91 -1.84 -7.69 10.84
CA LEU A 91 -0.77 -6.77 10.45
C LEU A 91 -0.89 -6.33 8.98
N ASP A 92 -1.50 -7.16 8.13
CA ASP A 92 -1.61 -6.96 6.69
C ASP A 92 -2.22 -5.61 6.29
N HIS A 93 -3.17 -5.12 7.09
CA HIS A 93 -3.86 -3.84 6.88
C HIS A 93 -2.94 -2.62 7.12
N TYR A 94 -1.90 -2.78 7.95
CA TYR A 94 -1.10 -1.66 8.46
C TYR A 94 0.28 -1.57 7.81
N ILE A 95 0.77 -2.66 7.22
CA ILE A 95 2.11 -2.72 6.62
C ILE A 95 2.31 -1.65 5.53
N SER A 96 1.45 -1.59 4.50
CA SER A 96 1.66 -0.62 3.40
C SER A 96 1.60 0.83 3.88
N PRO A 97 0.58 1.28 4.64
CA PRO A 97 0.55 2.65 5.17
C PRO A 97 1.82 3.03 5.95
N VAL A 98 2.34 2.13 6.79
CA VAL A 98 3.55 2.39 7.56
C VAL A 98 4.78 2.51 6.64
N LEU A 99 4.95 1.60 5.69
CA LEU A 99 6.05 1.67 4.71
C LEU A 99 5.99 2.94 3.85
N ILE A 100 4.79 3.36 3.46
CA ILE A 100 4.55 4.60 2.71
C ILE A 100 4.96 5.84 3.52
N ILE A 101 4.61 5.88 4.81
CA ILE A 101 5.00 6.97 5.71
C ILE A 101 6.52 7.02 5.86
N ILE A 102 7.17 5.87 6.10
CA ILE A 102 8.64 5.78 6.21
C ILE A 102 9.30 6.28 4.92
N ALA A 103 8.81 5.85 3.75
CA ALA A 103 9.34 6.26 2.46
C ALA A 103 9.23 7.79 2.25
N ALA A 104 8.05 8.36 2.49
CA ALA A 104 7.80 9.79 2.32
C ALA A 104 8.63 10.65 3.28
N SER A 105 8.75 10.24 4.54
CA SER A 105 9.59 10.91 5.53
C SER A 105 11.07 10.87 5.18
N ALA A 106 11.57 9.72 4.73
CA ALA A 106 12.95 9.60 4.30
C ALA A 106 13.24 10.51 3.09
N PHE A 107 12.30 10.60 2.12
CA PHE A 107 12.39 11.57 1.03
C PHE A 107 12.39 13.02 1.53
N SER A 108 11.67 13.32 2.62
CA SER A 108 11.69 14.66 3.22
C SER A 108 13.08 15.08 3.71
N ILE A 109 13.89 14.13 4.18
CA ILE A 109 15.25 14.41 4.66
C ILE A 109 16.20 14.69 3.48
N LEU A 110 16.01 13.98 2.35
CA LEU A 110 16.88 14.06 1.19
C LEU A 110 16.54 15.20 0.22
N ALA A 111 15.28 15.66 0.16
CA ALA A 111 14.84 16.64 -0.82
C ALA A 111 14.99 18.08 -0.29
N PRO A 112 15.93 18.90 -0.80
CA PRO A 112 16.08 20.30 -0.38
C PRO A 112 14.91 21.19 -0.87
N ASP A 113 14.24 20.85 -1.97
CA ASP A 113 13.11 21.63 -2.52
C ASP A 113 11.78 21.33 -1.82
N TYR A 114 11.06 22.37 -1.36
CA TYR A 114 9.75 22.25 -0.72
C TYR A 114 8.70 21.66 -1.68
N ARG A 115 8.82 21.89 -2.99
CA ARG A 115 7.88 21.36 -4.00
C ARG A 115 7.94 19.84 -4.06
N VAL A 116 9.15 19.28 -4.06
CA VAL A 116 9.39 17.84 -4.08
C VAL A 116 8.91 17.20 -2.77
N HIS A 117 9.15 17.86 -1.64
CA HIS A 117 8.63 17.43 -0.34
C HIS A 117 7.08 17.43 -0.31
N ALA A 118 6.44 18.52 -0.76
CA ALA A 118 4.99 18.61 -0.80
C ALA A 118 4.38 17.54 -1.72
N LEU A 119 5.01 17.29 -2.87
CA LEU A 119 4.63 16.21 -3.76
C LEU A 119 4.77 14.84 -3.07
N ALA A 120 5.88 14.58 -2.38
CA ALA A 120 6.08 13.34 -1.62
C ALA A 120 4.99 13.14 -0.56
N MET A 121 4.65 14.18 0.22
CA MET A 121 3.59 14.10 1.22
C MET A 121 2.21 13.91 0.61
N LEU A 122 1.91 14.57 -0.52
CA LEU A 122 0.65 14.34 -1.24
C LEU A 122 0.56 12.92 -1.79
N THR A 123 1.64 12.39 -2.37
CA THR A 123 1.68 10.99 -2.84
C THR A 123 1.53 9.99 -1.70
N MET A 124 2.13 10.27 -0.53
CA MET A 124 1.95 9.50 0.70
C MET A 124 0.47 9.43 1.09
N GLY A 125 -0.21 10.57 1.18
CA GLY A 125 -1.64 10.63 1.48
C GLY A 125 -2.50 9.87 0.47
N ALA A 126 -2.22 10.04 -0.82
CA ALA A 126 -2.92 9.32 -1.89
C ALA A 126 -2.73 7.80 -1.79
N PHE A 127 -1.52 7.34 -1.46
CA PHE A 127 -1.23 5.92 -1.32
C PHE A 127 -1.83 5.32 -0.04
N ILE A 128 -1.80 6.04 1.09
CA ILE A 128 -2.51 5.62 2.33
C ILE A 128 -4.00 5.48 2.06
N PHE A 129 -4.59 6.45 1.36
CA PHE A 129 -6.00 6.39 0.96
C PHE A 129 -6.27 5.20 0.03
N ALA A 130 -5.47 5.01 -1.02
CA ALA A 130 -5.65 3.94 -1.98
C ALA A 130 -5.50 2.55 -1.33
N SER A 131 -4.45 2.33 -0.54
CA SER A 131 -4.22 1.06 0.16
C SER A 131 -5.31 0.79 1.18
N GLY A 132 -5.66 1.78 2.01
CA GLY A 132 -6.72 1.66 3.01
C GLY A 132 -8.10 1.47 2.39
N PHE A 133 -8.37 2.04 1.21
CA PHE A 133 -9.64 1.89 0.52
C PHE A 133 -9.81 0.47 -0.01
N VAL A 134 -8.73 -0.12 -0.54
CA VAL A 134 -8.71 -1.52 -0.96
C VAL A 134 -8.95 -2.44 0.23
N ASP A 135 -8.25 -2.20 1.33
CA ASP A 135 -8.33 -3.00 2.56
C ASP A 135 -9.74 -2.93 3.18
N LEU A 136 -10.33 -1.73 3.24
CA LEU A 136 -11.69 -1.53 3.69
C LEU A 136 -12.70 -2.23 2.76
N SER A 137 -12.54 -2.08 1.44
CA SER A 137 -13.43 -2.69 0.45
C SER A 137 -13.41 -4.22 0.51
N ARG A 138 -12.24 -4.81 0.71
CA ARG A 138 -12.07 -6.24 0.96
C ARG A 138 -12.77 -6.68 2.23
N GLY A 139 -12.57 -5.95 3.33
CA GLY A 139 -13.21 -6.26 4.60
C GLY A 139 -14.74 -6.25 4.55
N MET A 140 -15.32 -5.56 3.57
CA MET A 140 -16.76 -5.52 3.29
C MET A 140 -17.21 -6.49 2.18
N GLY A 141 -16.36 -7.39 1.71
CA GLY A 141 -16.67 -8.37 0.65
C GLY A 141 -16.79 -7.78 -0.76
N ARG A 142 -16.22 -6.60 -1.01
CA ARG A 142 -16.26 -5.91 -2.31
C ARG A 142 -14.88 -5.90 -2.96
N GLU A 143 -14.39 -7.07 -3.34
CA GLU A 143 -13.15 -7.20 -4.11
C GLU A 143 -13.41 -6.97 -5.61
N ARG A 144 -12.58 -6.13 -6.23
CA ARG A 144 -12.62 -5.84 -7.67
C ARG A 144 -11.21 -6.00 -8.25
N PRO A 145 -11.05 -6.33 -9.54
CA PRO A 145 -9.74 -6.45 -10.18
C PRO A 145 -8.87 -5.20 -10.01
N LEU A 146 -9.48 -4.00 -10.11
CA LEU A 146 -8.79 -2.73 -9.90
C LEU A 146 -8.21 -2.58 -8.48
N HIS A 147 -8.85 -3.17 -7.47
CA HIS A 147 -8.36 -3.10 -6.09
C HIS A 147 -7.03 -3.85 -5.93
N ARG A 148 -6.89 -5.00 -6.61
CA ARG A 148 -5.64 -5.77 -6.65
C ARG A 148 -4.53 -4.95 -7.30
N PHE A 149 -4.80 -4.34 -8.45
CA PHE A 149 -3.85 -3.47 -9.13
C PHE A 149 -3.41 -2.27 -8.28
N LEU A 150 -4.35 -1.52 -7.69
CA LEU A 150 -4.02 -0.35 -6.85
C LEU A 150 -3.15 -0.73 -5.64
N ARG A 151 -3.42 -1.88 -5.02
CA ARG A 151 -2.62 -2.39 -3.91
C ARG A 151 -1.19 -2.75 -4.35
N ASP A 152 -1.07 -3.49 -5.43
CA ASP A 152 0.23 -3.96 -5.90
C ASP A 152 1.06 -2.76 -6.43
N ALA A 153 0.42 -1.79 -7.10
CA ALA A 153 1.06 -0.56 -7.55
C ALA A 153 1.55 0.33 -6.38
N THR A 154 0.70 0.56 -5.36
CA THR A 154 1.11 1.36 -4.18
C THR A 154 2.25 0.69 -3.40
N THR A 155 2.21 -0.64 -3.26
CA THR A 155 3.27 -1.41 -2.60
C THR A 155 4.56 -1.38 -3.42
N PHE A 156 4.48 -1.54 -4.74
CA PHE A 156 5.63 -1.47 -5.63
C PHE A 156 6.31 -0.09 -5.58
N CYS A 157 5.54 1.00 -5.64
CA CYS A 157 6.07 2.36 -5.55
C CYS A 157 6.75 2.62 -4.20
N ALA A 158 6.15 2.15 -3.09
CA ALA A 158 6.74 2.27 -1.76
C ALA A 158 8.05 1.47 -1.64
N LEU A 159 8.10 0.26 -2.20
CA LEU A 159 9.32 -0.57 -2.23
C LEU A 159 10.43 0.06 -3.05
N LEU A 160 10.12 0.54 -4.25
CA LEU A 160 11.08 1.22 -5.11
C LEU A 160 11.70 2.43 -4.40
N ALA A 161 10.85 3.24 -3.77
CA ALA A 161 11.28 4.37 -2.93
C ALA A 161 12.20 3.90 -1.80
N LEU A 162 11.78 2.93 -0.99
CA LEU A 162 12.56 2.46 0.16
C LEU A 162 13.89 1.83 -0.25
N PHE A 163 13.92 1.00 -1.30
CA PHE A 163 15.17 0.41 -1.79
C PHE A 163 16.14 1.49 -2.26
N PHE A 164 15.67 2.48 -2.99
CA PHE A 164 16.48 3.63 -3.41
C PHE A 164 17.07 4.37 -2.20
N LEU A 165 16.23 4.71 -1.22
CA LEU A 165 16.63 5.45 -0.03
C LEU A 165 17.63 4.67 0.84
N ILE A 166 17.39 3.37 1.07
CA ILE A 166 18.26 2.50 1.87
C ILE A 166 19.63 2.36 1.21
N LEU A 167 19.66 2.14 -0.11
CA LEU A 167 20.90 1.93 -0.84
C LEU A 167 21.72 3.22 -0.99
N GLN A 168 21.04 4.37 -1.15
CA GLN A 168 21.69 5.68 -1.29
C GLN A 168 22.32 6.19 0.01
N SER A 169 21.84 5.75 1.18
CA SER A 169 22.37 6.20 2.47
C SER A 169 23.86 5.87 2.61
N ASN A 170 24.75 6.87 2.64
CA ASN A 170 26.19 6.61 2.80
C ASN A 170 26.58 6.30 4.25
N ASP A 171 25.77 6.73 5.21
CA ASP A 171 26.08 6.62 6.64
C ASP A 171 25.78 5.22 7.23
N LEU A 172 25.02 4.40 6.50
CA LEU A 172 24.62 3.08 6.97
C LEU A 172 25.65 2.01 6.54
N PRO A 173 26.17 1.20 7.48
CA PRO A 173 26.92 -0.01 7.16
C PRO A 173 26.12 -0.94 6.24
N ASN A 174 26.80 -1.63 5.32
CA ASN A 174 26.16 -2.56 4.38
C ASN A 174 25.29 -3.62 5.07
N VAL A 175 25.69 -4.09 6.25
CA VAL A 175 24.90 -5.04 7.06
C VAL A 175 23.52 -4.47 7.39
N ILE A 176 23.45 -3.21 7.80
CA ILE A 176 22.19 -2.54 8.14
C ILE A 176 21.36 -2.29 6.87
N LYS A 177 21.99 -1.90 5.76
CA LYS A 177 21.31 -1.73 4.47
C LYS A 177 20.61 -3.02 4.02
N PHE A 178 21.33 -4.13 3.99
CA PHE A 178 20.78 -5.42 3.54
C PHE A 178 19.73 -5.95 4.52
N SER A 179 19.90 -5.72 5.82
CA SER A 179 18.88 -6.04 6.83
C SER A 179 17.61 -5.22 6.62
N ALA A 180 17.73 -3.93 6.31
CA ALA A 180 16.59 -3.06 6.02
C ALA A 180 15.88 -3.46 4.71
N VAL A 181 16.62 -3.77 3.63
CA VAL A 181 16.07 -4.31 2.39
C VAL A 181 15.29 -5.60 2.67
N PHE A 182 15.86 -6.50 3.48
CA PHE A 182 15.22 -7.75 3.87
C PHE A 182 13.89 -7.50 4.61
N VAL A 183 13.89 -6.66 5.65
CA VAL A 183 12.70 -6.37 6.44
C VAL A 183 11.60 -5.73 5.59
N VAL A 184 11.95 -4.76 4.74
CA VAL A 184 11.00 -4.07 3.87
C VAL A 184 10.40 -5.02 2.82
N ALA A 185 11.22 -5.88 2.22
CA ALA A 185 10.77 -6.90 1.26
C ALA A 185 9.91 -7.98 1.94
N LEU A 186 10.27 -8.38 3.17
CA LEU A 186 9.55 -9.37 3.98
C LEU A 186 8.16 -8.87 4.33
N LEU A 187 8.05 -7.66 4.88
CA LEU A 187 6.76 -7.08 5.27
C LEU A 187 5.83 -6.91 4.04
N SER A 188 6.37 -6.36 2.96
CA SER A 188 5.59 -6.17 1.72
C SER A 188 5.16 -7.49 1.09
N GLY A 189 6.04 -8.50 1.11
CA GLY A 189 5.76 -9.85 0.64
C GLY A 189 4.71 -10.55 1.50
N TYR A 190 4.85 -10.46 2.83
CA TYR A 190 3.91 -11.04 3.79
C TYR A 190 2.50 -10.50 3.58
N ARG A 191 2.35 -9.18 3.48
CA ARG A 191 1.07 -8.54 3.14
C ARG A 191 0.51 -9.14 1.85
N SER A 192 1.30 -9.24 0.79
CA SER A 192 0.84 -9.77 -0.50
C SER A 192 0.34 -11.22 -0.41
N PHE A 193 1.11 -12.10 0.23
CA PHE A 193 0.78 -13.52 0.32
C PHE A 193 -0.39 -13.80 1.26
N ARG A 194 -0.65 -12.94 2.24
CA ARG A 194 -1.84 -13.01 3.11
C ARG A 194 -3.15 -12.74 2.38
N PHE A 195 -3.11 -12.21 1.16
CA PHE A 195 -4.28 -12.16 0.29
C PHE A 195 -4.47 -13.43 -0.52
N ALA A 196 -3.38 -14.12 -0.86
CA ALA A 196 -3.41 -15.36 -1.63
C ALA A 196 -3.79 -16.56 -0.75
N THR A 197 -3.18 -16.67 0.43
CA THR A 197 -3.37 -17.82 1.33
C THR A 197 -3.88 -17.44 2.71
N LYS A 198 -4.76 -18.29 3.25
CA LYS A 198 -5.22 -18.22 4.65
C LYS A 198 -4.17 -18.77 5.62
N ARG A 199 -3.23 -19.60 5.16
CA ARG A 199 -2.21 -20.26 6.00
C ARG A 199 -1.06 -19.30 6.29
N GLU A 200 -1.00 -18.79 7.52
CA GLU A 200 -0.01 -17.79 7.94
C GLU A 200 1.43 -18.26 7.82
N GLY A 201 1.72 -19.50 8.23
CA GLY A 201 3.07 -20.06 8.11
C GLY A 201 3.57 -20.15 6.67
N LEU A 202 2.67 -20.45 5.73
CA LEU A 202 3.02 -20.52 4.32
C LEU A 202 3.21 -19.12 3.71
N ALA A 203 2.38 -18.14 4.10
CA ALA A 203 2.57 -16.75 3.70
C ALA A 203 3.89 -16.19 4.22
N LEU A 204 4.24 -16.48 5.47
CA LEU A 204 5.50 -16.05 6.08
C LEU A 204 6.71 -16.71 5.42
N LEU A 205 6.66 -18.02 5.16
CA LEU A 205 7.73 -18.71 4.45
C LEU A 205 7.94 -18.15 3.04
N SER A 206 6.85 -17.93 2.31
CA SER A 206 6.90 -17.34 0.96
C SER A 206 7.48 -15.93 0.98
N ALA A 207 7.09 -15.12 1.97
CA ALA A 207 7.63 -13.79 2.20
C ALA A 207 9.13 -13.83 2.53
N PHE A 208 9.54 -14.77 3.39
CA PHE A 208 10.93 -14.97 3.78
C PHE A 208 11.80 -15.33 2.57
N LEU A 209 11.36 -16.27 1.75
CA LEU A 209 12.07 -16.66 0.52
C LEU A 209 12.15 -15.50 -0.47
N THR A 210 11.05 -14.76 -0.66
CA THR A 210 11.03 -13.57 -1.53
C THR A 210 11.99 -12.50 -1.05
N ALA A 211 11.97 -12.19 0.25
CA ALA A 211 12.86 -11.22 0.87
C ALA A 211 14.32 -11.66 0.78
N GLY A 212 14.60 -12.95 1.01
CA GLY A 212 15.92 -13.54 0.83
C GLY A 212 16.46 -13.33 -0.57
N THR A 213 15.70 -13.70 -1.61
CA THR A 213 16.11 -13.51 -3.02
C THR A 213 16.44 -12.06 -3.34
N VAL A 214 15.60 -11.11 -2.90
CA VAL A 214 15.81 -9.68 -3.14
C VAL A 214 17.06 -9.18 -2.40
N THR A 215 17.25 -9.57 -1.14
CA THR A 215 18.42 -9.17 -0.35
C THR A 215 19.72 -9.77 -0.89
N PHE A 216 19.71 -11.04 -1.32
CA PHE A 216 20.87 -11.66 -1.98
C PHE A 216 21.19 -10.96 -3.30
N GLY A 217 20.17 -10.58 -4.08
CA GLY A 217 20.35 -9.77 -5.28
C GLY A 217 20.99 -8.41 -4.96
N ALA A 218 20.54 -7.75 -3.90
CA ALA A 218 21.08 -6.47 -3.45
C ALA A 218 22.55 -6.61 -3.04
N PHE A 219 22.85 -7.64 -2.25
CA PHE A 219 24.21 -7.96 -1.83
C PHE A 219 25.13 -8.20 -3.03
N GLY A 220 24.69 -9.01 -4.01
CA GLY A 220 25.45 -9.29 -5.22
C GLY A 220 25.80 -8.02 -6.00
N MET A 221 24.79 -7.20 -6.27
CA MET A 221 24.95 -5.99 -7.09
C MET A 221 25.76 -4.89 -6.39
N VAL A 222 25.53 -4.66 -5.09
CA VAL A 222 26.23 -3.61 -4.35
C VAL A 222 27.67 -4.01 -4.05
N THR A 223 27.91 -5.25 -3.64
CA THR A 223 29.23 -5.69 -3.15
C THR A 223 30.17 -6.08 -4.28
N TYR A 224 29.67 -6.75 -5.32
CA TYR A 224 30.53 -7.28 -6.39
C TYR A 224 30.46 -6.49 -7.68
N LEU A 225 29.34 -5.84 -7.99
CA LEU A 225 29.19 -5.07 -9.23
C LEU A 225 29.49 -3.57 -9.04
N ASN A 226 29.64 -3.11 -7.79
CA ASN A 226 29.85 -1.70 -7.42
C ASN A 226 28.93 -0.72 -8.17
N GLN A 227 27.67 -1.12 -8.37
CA GLN A 227 26.71 -0.39 -9.19
C GLN A 227 26.06 0.75 -8.41
N GLY A 228 25.74 1.84 -9.12
CA GLY A 228 25.04 2.98 -8.53
C GLY A 228 23.69 2.58 -7.91
N SER A 229 23.42 3.13 -6.72
CA SER A 229 22.23 2.84 -5.90
C SER A 229 20.90 2.87 -6.67
N GLN A 230 20.79 3.77 -7.66
CA GLN A 230 19.56 4.02 -8.41
C GLN A 230 19.14 2.82 -9.29
N TYR A 231 20.09 2.24 -10.04
CA TYR A 231 19.82 1.10 -10.92
C TYR A 231 19.51 -0.16 -10.12
N VAL A 232 20.25 -0.36 -9.03
CA VAL A 232 20.04 -1.50 -8.13
C VAL A 232 18.63 -1.45 -7.53
N ALA A 233 18.16 -0.30 -7.06
CA ALA A 233 16.82 -0.17 -6.50
C ALA A 233 15.70 -0.56 -7.50
N VAL A 234 15.84 -0.16 -8.77
CA VAL A 234 14.89 -0.53 -9.83
C VAL A 234 14.90 -2.03 -10.08
N ILE A 235 16.09 -2.63 -10.23
CA ILE A 235 16.24 -4.07 -10.45
C ILE A 235 15.63 -4.85 -9.28
N LEU A 236 15.87 -4.41 -8.04
CA LEU A 236 15.32 -5.06 -6.84
C LEU A 236 13.79 -4.96 -6.78
N ALA A 237 13.21 -3.82 -7.14
CA ALA A 237 11.75 -3.64 -7.16
C ALA A 237 11.11 -4.59 -8.19
N PHE A 238 11.68 -4.68 -9.40
CA PHE A 238 11.19 -5.60 -10.43
C PHE A 238 11.43 -7.07 -10.07
N ALA A 239 12.57 -7.41 -9.48
CA ALA A 239 12.86 -8.76 -9.01
C ALA A 239 11.88 -9.18 -7.92
N TRP A 240 11.59 -8.29 -6.96
CA TRP A 240 10.57 -8.51 -5.95
C TRP A 240 9.19 -8.72 -6.60
N TYR A 241 8.79 -7.86 -7.55
CA TYR A 241 7.49 -7.96 -8.22
C TYR A 241 7.33 -9.25 -9.02
N ALA A 242 8.36 -9.66 -9.77
CA ALA A 242 8.34 -10.88 -10.56
C ALA A 242 8.21 -12.12 -9.67
N TRP A 243 9.01 -12.18 -8.60
CA TRP A 243 9.01 -13.31 -7.68
C TRP A 243 7.72 -13.38 -6.84
N GLN A 244 7.24 -12.23 -6.36
CA GLN A 244 5.98 -12.12 -5.64
C GLN A 244 4.81 -12.54 -6.52
N GLY A 245 4.74 -12.07 -7.77
CA GLY A 245 3.64 -12.36 -8.68
C GLY A 245 3.54 -13.84 -9.03
N LEU A 246 4.69 -14.45 -9.36
CA LEU A 246 4.77 -15.89 -9.60
C LEU A 246 4.31 -16.68 -8.39
N THR A 247 4.77 -16.32 -7.20
CA THR A 247 4.45 -17.02 -5.95
C THR A 247 2.97 -16.85 -5.60
N VAL A 248 2.39 -15.65 -5.71
CA VAL A 248 0.95 -15.44 -5.49
C VAL A 248 0.11 -16.33 -6.41
N HIS A 249 0.44 -16.38 -7.70
CA HIS A 249 -0.30 -17.22 -8.64
C HIS A 249 -0.09 -18.73 -8.44
N ALA A 250 1.08 -19.13 -7.93
CA ALA A 250 1.33 -20.50 -7.50
C ALA A 250 0.51 -20.88 -6.26
N LEU A 251 0.35 -19.96 -5.30
CA LEU A 251 -0.43 -20.18 -4.08
C LEU A 251 -1.94 -20.15 -4.30
N ASP A 252 -2.39 -19.36 -5.28
CA ASP A 252 -3.79 -19.25 -5.68
C ASP A 252 -4.22 -20.36 -6.68
N ASP A 253 -3.36 -21.34 -6.99
CA ASP A 253 -3.56 -22.38 -8.03
C ASP A 253 -4.03 -21.80 -9.39
N SER A 254 -3.62 -20.57 -9.69
CA SER A 254 -4.06 -19.80 -10.87
C SER A 254 -2.96 -19.68 -11.93
N LEU A 255 -1.92 -20.49 -11.82
CA LEU A 255 -0.73 -20.40 -12.63
C LEU A 255 -1.02 -20.92 -14.05
N SER A 256 -1.09 -19.99 -15.00
CA SER A 256 -1.27 -20.29 -16.42
C SER A 256 0.03 -20.05 -17.20
N ARG A 257 0.12 -20.64 -18.40
CA ARG A 257 1.27 -20.42 -19.31
C ARG A 257 1.50 -18.94 -19.63
N ARG A 258 0.41 -18.16 -19.73
CA ARG A 258 0.45 -16.71 -19.97
C ARG A 258 1.06 -15.97 -18.79
N ILE A 259 0.66 -16.30 -17.57
CA ILE A 259 1.19 -15.70 -16.33
C ILE A 259 2.68 -16.04 -16.16
N MET A 260 3.06 -17.28 -16.41
CA MET A 260 4.46 -17.69 -16.38
C MET A 260 5.30 -16.92 -17.40
N PHE A 261 4.76 -16.64 -18.60
CA PHE A 261 5.43 -15.83 -19.60
C PHE A 261 5.54 -14.35 -19.18
N GLU A 262 4.49 -13.78 -18.59
CA GLU A 262 4.48 -12.38 -18.11
C GLU A 262 5.55 -12.14 -17.04
N TYR A 263 5.57 -12.96 -15.98
CA TYR A 263 6.57 -12.85 -14.92
C TYR A 263 7.96 -13.33 -15.36
N GLY A 264 8.04 -14.29 -16.29
CA GLY A 264 9.28 -14.68 -16.94
C GLY A 264 9.90 -13.54 -17.76
N LEU A 265 9.08 -12.75 -18.45
CA LEU A 265 9.53 -11.57 -19.19
C LEU A 265 10.11 -10.52 -18.23
N PHE A 266 9.51 -10.30 -17.06
CA PHE A 266 10.09 -9.43 -16.04
C PHE A 266 11.45 -9.93 -15.54
N ALA A 267 11.65 -11.25 -15.39
CA ALA A 267 12.95 -11.80 -15.06
C ALA A 267 13.99 -11.54 -16.16
N VAL A 268 13.60 -11.67 -17.44
CA VAL A 268 14.47 -11.32 -18.58
C VAL A 268 14.82 -9.84 -18.59
N ILE A 269 13.85 -8.96 -18.30
CA ILE A 269 14.09 -7.51 -18.16
C ILE A 269 15.09 -7.25 -17.02
N CYS A 270 14.97 -7.92 -15.88
CA CYS A 270 15.95 -7.79 -14.78
C CYS A 270 17.36 -8.20 -15.23
N VAL A 271 17.50 -9.34 -15.91
CA VAL A 271 18.81 -9.78 -16.45
C VAL A 271 19.36 -8.77 -17.44
N TYR A 272 18.51 -8.23 -18.33
CA TYR A 272 18.90 -7.20 -19.27
C TYR A 272 19.34 -5.91 -18.56
N LEU A 273 18.63 -5.46 -17.52
CA LEU A 273 19.01 -4.28 -16.74
C LEU A 273 20.34 -4.49 -16.00
N ILE A 274 20.61 -5.70 -15.48
CA ILE A 274 21.89 -6.06 -14.88
C ILE A 274 23.00 -6.03 -15.94
N ALA A 275 22.77 -6.63 -17.11
CA ALA A 275 23.73 -6.63 -18.21
C ALA A 275 24.00 -5.20 -18.71
N LEU A 276 22.95 -4.37 -18.83
CA LEU A 276 23.07 -2.97 -19.18
C LEU A 276 23.92 -2.23 -18.15
N ALA A 277 23.63 -2.41 -16.85
CA ALA A 277 24.41 -1.81 -15.77
C ALA A 277 25.88 -2.24 -15.81
N LEU A 278 26.19 -3.48 -16.16
CA LEU A 278 27.56 -3.96 -16.34
C LEU A 278 28.27 -3.32 -17.55
N VAL A 279 27.55 -3.15 -18.66
CA VAL A 279 28.10 -2.55 -19.90
C VAL A 279 28.28 -1.04 -19.75
N THR A 280 27.33 -0.35 -19.13
CA THR A 280 27.35 1.11 -18.94
C THR A 280 28.09 1.55 -17.67
N GLY A 281 28.27 0.64 -16.70
CA GLY A 281 28.90 0.89 -15.40
C GLY A 281 30.42 0.75 -15.37
N ARG A 282 31.10 0.72 -16.53
CA ARG A 282 32.54 0.98 -16.55
C ARG A 282 32.78 2.42 -16.08
N PRO A 283 33.66 2.66 -15.09
CA PRO A 283 33.95 4.01 -14.65
C PRO A 283 34.50 4.80 -15.84
N ILE A 284 33.87 5.93 -16.17
CA ILE A 284 34.60 7.04 -16.79
C ILE A 284 35.61 7.43 -15.71
N GLY A 285 36.90 7.24 -16.00
CA GLY A 285 38.00 7.48 -15.07
C GLY A 285 38.07 8.91 -14.56
#